data_AF-A0A645DYJ5-F1
#
_entry.id   AF-A0A645DYJ5-F1
#
_cell.length_a   1.000
_cell.length_b   1.000
_cell.length_c   1.000
_cell.angle_alpha   90.00
_cell.angle_beta   90.00
_cell.angle_gamma   90.00
#
_symmetry.space_group_name_H-M   'P 1'
#
loop_
_entity.id
_entity.type
_entity.pdbx_description
1 polymer ?
#
loop_
_entity_poly.entity_id
_entity_poly.type
_entity_poly.pdbx_seq_one_letter_code
_entity_poly.pdbx_strand_id
1 'polypeptide(L)'
;MKISNFVLSRNTIDNRFKYGIKFVPEKVLNKYLDYMLVVLKKLNEKEDGFNLTFKKDKLFNNIQLSTNEFKTYINMLYDFYNSLGEEKNVEVEFITKNSKDKIILTSLNDDHIKVCSVKQNFDEEKRVFFILMKEELIDYITSLNAVYRENEIQRNLNGVSKGFIRKSERDALYLQTLYIWANQALDNKDIKAFELISSEIKKIKENL
;
A
#
# COMPACT_ATOMS: atom_id res chain seq x y z
N MET A 1 21.55 -0.25 4.71
CA MET A 1 20.65 -1.40 4.44
C MET A 1 20.48 -1.69 2.95
N LYS A 2 20.43 -2.97 2.52
CA LYS A 2 20.04 -3.32 1.14
C LYS A 2 18.53 -3.54 1.04
N ILE A 3 17.87 -2.76 0.19
CA ILE A 3 16.43 -2.82 -0.07
C ILE A 3 16.21 -3.32 -1.50
N SER A 4 15.27 -4.24 -1.69
CA SER A 4 14.95 -4.76 -3.02
C SER A 4 13.45 -4.97 -3.17
N ASN A 5 12.88 -4.27 -4.14
CA ASN A 5 11.46 -4.41 -4.50
C ASN A 5 11.31 -5.57 -5.48
N PHE A 6 10.22 -6.31 -5.34
CA PHE A 6 9.89 -7.37 -6.29
C PHE A 6 8.38 -7.51 -6.48
N VAL A 7 8.01 -7.90 -7.69
CA VAL A 7 6.63 -8.22 -8.06
C VAL A 7 6.59 -9.71 -8.36
N LEU A 8 5.77 -10.46 -7.61
CA LEU A 8 5.55 -11.88 -7.91
C LEU A 8 4.48 -11.98 -9.00
N SER A 9 4.74 -12.78 -10.04
CA SER A 9 3.80 -12.98 -11.13
C SER A 9 2.48 -13.58 -10.61
N ARG A 10 1.34 -13.16 -11.17
CA ARG A 10 -0.01 -13.62 -10.79
C ARG A 10 -0.23 -15.13 -10.89
N ASN A 11 0.70 -15.87 -11.50
CA ASN A 11 0.51 -17.28 -11.90
C ASN A 11 1.05 -18.32 -10.91
N THR A 12 1.60 -17.94 -9.77
CA THR A 12 1.97 -18.90 -8.71
C THR A 12 0.91 -18.92 -7.62
N ILE A 13 0.00 -19.89 -7.73
CA ILE A 13 -0.87 -20.43 -6.68
C ILE A 13 -1.61 -19.33 -5.90
N ASP A 14 -2.81 -19.03 -6.41
CA ASP A 14 -3.90 -18.46 -5.62
C ASP A 14 -3.84 -16.95 -5.34
N ASN A 15 -3.46 -16.14 -6.35
CA ASN A 15 -3.78 -14.69 -6.46
C ASN A 15 -3.39 -13.79 -5.26
N ARG A 16 -2.51 -14.28 -4.37
CA ARG A 16 -2.41 -13.77 -3.00
C ARG A 16 -1.41 -12.64 -2.81
N PHE A 17 -0.39 -12.47 -3.65
CA PHE A 17 0.66 -11.47 -3.44
C PHE A 17 0.77 -10.49 -4.62
N LYS A 18 0.70 -9.18 -4.33
CA LYS A 18 0.73 -8.12 -5.35
C LYS A 18 2.11 -7.46 -5.48
N TYR A 19 2.78 -7.24 -4.35
CA TYR A 19 4.03 -6.46 -4.27
C TYR A 19 4.75 -6.78 -2.96
N GLY A 20 6.08 -6.83 -2.98
CA GLY A 20 6.86 -7.01 -1.77
C GLY A 20 8.19 -6.27 -1.77
N ILE A 21 8.65 -5.91 -0.57
CA ILE A 21 9.95 -5.29 -0.33
C ILE A 21 10.75 -6.17 0.62
N LYS A 22 11.95 -6.56 0.18
CA LYS A 22 12.94 -7.29 0.99
C LYS A 22 13.98 -6.32 1.54
N PHE A 23 14.27 -6.48 2.83
CA PHE A 23 15.23 -5.71 3.60
C PHE A 23 16.32 -6.65 4.11
N VAL A 24 17.58 -6.35 3.78
CA VAL A 24 18.76 -7.07 4.29
C VAL A 24 19.61 -6.08 5.08
N PRO A 25 19.55 -6.11 6.42
CA PRO A 25 20.37 -5.24 7.26
C PRO A 25 21.87 -5.48 7.04
N GLU A 26 22.69 -4.48 7.25
CA GLU A 26 24.13 -4.59 7.01
C GLU A 26 24.84 -5.55 7.95
N LYS A 27 24.37 -5.63 9.20
CA LYS A 27 24.97 -6.45 10.26
C LYS A 27 24.60 -7.92 10.24
N VAL A 28 23.83 -8.39 9.25
CA VAL A 28 23.54 -9.83 9.11
C VAL A 28 24.76 -10.58 8.57
N LEU A 29 25.02 -11.75 9.15
CA LEU A 29 26.12 -12.62 8.72
C LEU A 29 25.81 -13.26 7.36
N ASN A 30 24.57 -13.73 7.17
CA ASN A 30 24.16 -14.39 5.94
C ASN A 30 23.19 -13.51 5.13
N LYS A 31 23.73 -12.66 4.24
CA LYS A 31 22.95 -11.74 3.40
C LYS A 31 21.97 -12.42 2.44
N TYR A 32 22.07 -13.73 2.23
CA TYR A 32 21.17 -14.50 1.37
C TYR A 32 19.97 -15.06 2.13
N LEU A 33 20.20 -15.59 3.33
CA LEU A 33 19.18 -16.26 4.15
C LEU A 33 18.50 -15.33 5.16
N ASP A 34 19.20 -14.29 5.61
CA ASP A 34 18.74 -13.40 6.67
C ASP A 34 18.12 -12.14 6.09
N TYR A 35 16.82 -11.94 6.31
CA TYR A 35 16.11 -10.78 5.82
C TYR A 35 14.82 -10.50 6.57
N MET A 36 14.41 -9.23 6.52
CA MET A 36 13.03 -8.83 6.79
C MET A 36 12.32 -8.64 5.45
N LEU A 37 11.03 -8.92 5.40
CA LEU A 37 10.25 -8.88 4.17
C LEU A 37 8.85 -8.37 4.47
N VAL A 38 8.35 -7.45 3.65
CA VAL A 38 6.97 -6.98 3.71
C VAL A 38 6.29 -7.30 2.40
N VAL A 39 5.14 -7.96 2.46
CA VAL A 39 4.37 -8.30 1.26
C VAL A 39 2.92 -7.85 1.41
N LEU A 40 2.42 -7.15 0.39
CA LEU A 40 1.00 -6.85 0.27
C LEU A 40 0.26 -8.11 -0.16
N LYS A 41 -0.68 -8.55 0.68
CA LYS A 41 -1.47 -9.76 0.49
C LYS A 41 -2.96 -9.47 0.58
N LYS A 42 -3.79 -10.16 -0.20
CA LYS A 42 -5.23 -10.20 0.10
C LYS A 42 -5.46 -11.00 1.39
N LEU A 43 -6.04 -10.38 2.40
CA LEU A 43 -6.51 -11.07 3.60
C LEU A 43 -7.73 -11.90 3.21
N ASN A 44 -8.74 -11.22 2.65
CA ASN A 44 -10.00 -11.78 2.18
C ASN A 44 -10.38 -11.13 0.81
N GLU A 45 -11.51 -11.51 0.20
CA GLU A 45 -11.97 -10.95 -1.09
C GLU A 45 -12.06 -9.42 -1.10
N LYS A 46 -12.36 -8.81 0.06
CA LYS A 46 -12.64 -7.38 0.22
C LYS A 46 -11.55 -6.56 0.90
N GLU A 47 -10.53 -7.21 1.47
CA GLU A 47 -9.53 -6.50 2.30
C GLU A 47 -8.11 -6.95 1.96
N ASP A 48 -7.27 -6.00 1.55
CA ASP A 48 -5.82 -6.22 1.52
C ASP A 48 -5.21 -5.99 2.90
N GLY A 49 -4.13 -6.68 3.18
CA GLY A 49 -3.32 -6.53 4.38
C GLY A 49 -1.87 -6.78 4.08
N PHE A 50 -1.07 -6.75 5.14
CA PHE A 50 0.37 -6.78 5.06
C PHE A 50 0.89 -7.99 5.79
N ASN A 51 1.90 -8.60 5.19
CA ASN A 51 2.55 -9.77 5.76
C ASN A 51 4.00 -9.40 6.06
N LEU A 52 4.32 -9.23 7.34
CA LEU A 52 5.67 -8.95 7.83
C LEU A 52 6.37 -10.27 8.14
N THR A 53 7.48 -10.50 7.47
CA THR A 53 8.28 -11.71 7.57
C THR A 53 9.66 -11.37 8.11
N PHE A 54 10.11 -12.12 9.11
CA PHE A 54 11.44 -12.05 9.70
C PHE A 54 12.07 -13.42 9.56
N LYS A 55 13.08 -13.57 8.70
CA LYS A 55 13.77 -14.84 8.46
C LYS A 55 15.23 -14.73 8.83
N LYS A 56 15.71 -15.61 9.69
CA LYS A 56 17.13 -15.71 10.06
C LYS A 56 17.54 -17.17 10.12
N ASP A 57 18.48 -17.56 9.28
CA ASP A 57 18.84 -18.97 9.05
C ASP A 57 17.60 -19.85 8.76
N LYS A 58 17.33 -20.81 9.66
CA LYS A 58 16.17 -21.71 9.61
C LYS A 58 14.95 -21.16 10.35
N LEU A 59 15.11 -20.09 11.13
CA LEU A 59 14.03 -19.46 11.87
C LEU A 59 13.24 -18.52 10.97
N PHE A 60 11.92 -18.54 11.15
CA PHE A 60 11.00 -17.78 10.32
C PHE A 60 9.78 -17.40 11.15
N ASN A 61 9.56 -16.09 11.26
CA ASN A 61 8.38 -15.51 11.87
C ASN A 61 7.60 -14.74 10.82
N ASN A 62 6.30 -14.97 10.78
CA ASN A 62 5.41 -14.29 9.86
C ASN A 62 4.19 -13.74 10.61
N ILE A 63 4.00 -12.42 10.50
CA ILE A 63 3.02 -11.63 11.22
C ILE A 63 2.11 -10.96 10.19
N GLN A 64 0.81 -11.25 10.28
CA GLN A 64 -0.20 -10.72 9.36
C GLN A 64 -0.91 -9.54 10.01
N LEU A 65 -0.94 -8.41 9.31
CA LEU A 65 -1.51 -7.14 9.78
C LEU A 65 -2.63 -6.67 8.85
N SER A 66 -3.71 -6.19 9.44
CA SER A 66 -4.69 -5.35 8.72
C SER A 66 -4.04 -4.03 8.27
N THR A 67 -4.73 -3.28 7.41
CA THR A 67 -4.22 -1.97 6.96
C THR A 67 -4.08 -0.98 8.13
N ASN A 68 -5.01 -1.02 9.08
CA ASN A 68 -4.98 -0.16 10.25
C ASN A 68 -3.83 -0.56 11.19
N GLU A 69 -3.64 -1.85 11.44
CA GLU A 69 -2.52 -2.34 12.26
C GLU A 69 -1.17 -2.00 11.62
N PHE A 70 -1.06 -2.09 10.29
CA PHE A 70 0.17 -1.71 9.60
C PHE A 70 0.47 -0.21 9.72
N LYS A 71 -0.55 0.66 9.64
CA LYS A 71 -0.40 2.09 9.92
C LYS A 71 0.06 2.33 11.36
N THR A 72 -0.59 1.69 12.35
CA THR A 72 -0.21 1.80 13.76
C THR A 72 1.23 1.31 13.99
N TYR A 73 1.64 0.24 13.34
CA TYR A 73 3.01 -0.26 13.39
C TYR A 73 4.01 0.77 12.86
N ILE A 74 3.74 1.39 11.70
CA ILE A 74 4.61 2.44 11.15
C ILE A 74 4.70 3.64 12.09
N ASN A 75 3.58 4.08 12.66
CA ASN A 75 3.58 5.18 13.62
C ASN A 75 4.44 4.85 14.85
N MET A 76 4.29 3.65 15.42
CA MET A 76 5.11 3.19 16.54
C MET A 76 6.61 3.21 16.21
N LEU A 77 7.00 2.77 15.00
CA LEU A 77 8.40 2.85 14.57
C LEU A 77 8.91 4.29 14.48
N TYR A 78 8.06 5.20 14.00
CA TYR A 78 8.41 6.63 13.88
C TYR A 78 8.54 7.29 15.26
N ASP A 79 7.61 7.02 16.16
CA ASP A 79 7.64 7.51 17.55
C ASP A 79 8.89 6.98 18.28
N PHE A 80 9.20 5.69 18.12
CA PHE A 80 10.43 5.10 18.64
C PHE A 80 11.66 5.78 18.07
N TYR A 81 11.73 6.02 16.75
CA TYR A 81 12.87 6.68 16.14
C TYR A 81 13.10 8.09 16.69
N ASN A 82 12.01 8.84 16.94
CA ASN A 82 12.10 10.21 17.48
C ASN A 82 12.53 10.25 18.95
N SER A 83 12.22 9.21 19.73
CA SER A 83 12.69 9.12 21.12
C SER A 83 14.17 8.71 21.26
N LEU A 84 14.81 8.23 20.18
CA LEU A 84 16.23 7.89 20.15
C LEU A 84 17.11 9.15 20.31
N GLY A 85 17.47 9.45 21.57
CA GLY A 85 18.32 10.56 21.96
C GLY A 85 17.88 11.25 23.25
N GLU A 86 16.62 11.11 23.63
CA GLU A 86 16.06 11.68 24.85
C GLU A 86 16.19 10.71 26.04
N GLU A 87 15.98 9.41 25.79
CA GLU A 87 15.96 8.37 26.81
C GLU A 87 17.03 7.29 26.55
N LYS A 88 17.73 6.87 27.61
CA LYS A 88 18.64 5.72 27.55
C LYS A 88 17.85 4.43 27.74
N ASN A 89 18.06 3.45 26.84
CA ASN A 89 17.43 2.13 26.85
C ASN A 89 15.90 2.13 26.62
N VAL A 90 15.46 2.80 25.55
CA VAL A 90 14.05 2.75 25.11
C VAL A 90 13.70 1.34 24.61
N GLU A 91 12.59 0.81 25.11
CA GLU A 91 11.95 -0.40 24.59
C GLU A 91 10.47 -0.15 24.33
N VAL A 92 10.00 -0.56 23.15
CA VAL A 92 8.58 -0.47 22.77
C VAL A 92 8.10 -1.79 22.19
N GLU A 93 6.85 -2.13 22.49
CA GLU A 93 6.21 -3.33 21.97
C GLU A 93 5.01 -2.97 21.09
N PHE A 94 4.94 -3.61 19.93
CA PHE A 94 3.73 -3.66 19.11
C PHE A 94 3.13 -5.06 19.19
N ILE A 95 1.88 -5.13 19.64
CA ILE A 95 1.15 -6.39 19.82
C ILE A 95 0.03 -6.46 18.77
N THR A 96 0.00 -7.55 18.02
CA THR A 96 -1.09 -7.82 17.07
C THR A 96 -2.39 -8.13 17.81
N LYS A 97 -3.53 -7.64 17.29
CA LYS A 97 -4.82 -7.80 18.00
C LYS A 97 -5.25 -9.26 18.10
N ASN A 98 -4.90 -10.08 17.12
CA ASN A 98 -5.51 -11.39 16.91
C ASN A 98 -4.61 -12.59 17.19
N SER A 99 -3.27 -12.43 17.28
CA SER A 99 -2.36 -13.59 17.37
C SER A 99 -1.41 -13.59 18.57
N LYS A 100 -1.50 -12.64 19.51
CA LYS A 100 -0.50 -12.41 20.58
C LYS A 100 0.94 -12.26 20.05
N ASP A 101 1.14 -12.23 18.73
CA ASP A 101 2.43 -12.01 18.10
C ASP A 101 2.86 -10.57 18.38
N LYS A 102 4.15 -10.40 18.63
CA LYS A 102 4.73 -9.12 18.98
C LYS A 102 5.89 -8.74 18.10
N ILE A 103 6.11 -7.45 17.96
CA ILE A 103 7.35 -6.88 17.45
C ILE A 103 7.86 -5.94 18.53
N ILE A 104 9.08 -6.19 18.99
CA ILE A 104 9.75 -5.44 20.07
C ILE A 104 10.91 -4.69 19.44
N LEU A 105 10.97 -3.37 19.68
CA LEU A 105 12.14 -2.56 19.36
C LEU A 105 12.85 -2.18 20.66
N THR A 106 14.16 -2.40 20.69
CA THR A 106 15.00 -2.04 21.83
C THR A 106 16.19 -1.24 21.33
N SER A 107 16.43 -0.06 21.92
CA SER A 107 17.68 0.67 21.73
C SER A 107 18.80 -0.04 22.50
N LEU A 108 19.84 -0.49 21.79
CA LEU A 108 20.99 -1.18 22.40
C LEU A 108 22.07 -0.18 22.83
N ASN A 109 22.23 0.89 22.05
CA ASN A 109 23.09 2.03 22.28
C ASN A 109 22.67 3.15 21.30
N ASP A 110 23.46 4.22 21.23
CA ASP A 110 23.15 5.42 20.45
C ASP A 110 22.91 5.16 18.95
N ASP A 111 23.58 4.13 18.39
CA ASP A 111 23.55 3.84 16.95
C ASP A 111 22.81 2.54 16.60
N HIS A 112 22.58 1.65 17.57
CA HIS A 112 22.14 0.28 17.31
C HIS A 112 20.78 -0.01 17.90
N ILE A 113 19.93 -0.61 17.07
CA ILE A 113 18.55 -0.93 17.40
C ILE A 113 18.33 -2.40 17.16
N LYS A 114 17.72 -3.09 18.12
CA LYS A 114 17.28 -4.46 17.96
C LYS A 114 15.81 -4.46 17.57
N VAL A 115 15.49 -5.10 16.45
CA VAL A 115 14.11 -5.41 16.04
C VAL A 115 13.89 -6.90 16.25
N CYS A 116 12.99 -7.25 17.16
CA CYS A 116 12.70 -8.63 17.54
C CYS A 116 11.23 -8.96 17.26
N SER A 117 11.01 -9.91 16.35
CA SER A 117 9.69 -10.52 16.17
C SER A 117 9.53 -11.70 17.11
N VAL A 118 8.35 -11.80 17.72
CA VAL A 118 7.96 -12.86 18.64
C VAL A 118 6.68 -13.48 18.11
N LYS A 119 6.72 -14.77 17.82
CA LYS A 119 5.56 -15.54 17.36
C LYS A 119 5.22 -16.61 18.39
N GLN A 120 3.99 -16.56 18.91
CA GLN A 120 3.52 -17.52 19.89
C GLN A 120 2.89 -18.72 19.18
N ASN A 121 3.45 -19.92 19.34
CA ASN A 121 2.88 -21.15 18.81
C ASN A 121 2.62 -22.13 19.96
N PHE A 122 1.36 -22.25 20.39
CA PHE A 122 0.98 -23.10 21.53
C PHE A 122 1.91 -22.83 22.74
N ASP A 123 2.81 -23.77 23.05
CA ASP A 123 3.74 -23.74 24.18
C ASP A 123 5.16 -23.23 23.85
N GLU A 124 5.47 -22.94 22.58
CA GLU A 124 6.78 -22.46 22.14
C GLU A 124 6.73 -21.03 21.62
N GLU A 125 7.65 -20.21 22.12
CA GLU A 125 7.85 -18.84 21.67
C GLU A 125 9.01 -18.79 20.65
N LYS A 126 8.70 -18.48 19.40
CA LYS A 126 9.73 -18.32 18.35
C LYS A 126 10.15 -16.86 18.25
N ARG A 127 11.42 -16.59 18.51
CA ARG A 127 12.01 -15.26 18.38
C ARG A 127 12.93 -15.17 17.18
N VAL A 128 12.78 -14.13 16.37
CA VAL A 128 13.72 -13.77 15.30
C VAL A 128 14.05 -12.30 15.45
N PHE A 129 15.35 -11.99 15.54
CA PHE A 129 15.81 -10.61 15.72
C PHE A 129 16.90 -10.20 14.71
N PHE A 130 16.87 -8.91 14.40
CA PHE A 130 17.87 -8.20 13.61
C PHE A 130 18.43 -7.04 14.42
N ILE A 131 19.68 -6.71 14.15
CA ILE A 131 20.30 -5.47 14.63
C ILE A 131 20.37 -4.55 13.42
N LEU A 132 19.79 -3.37 13.56
CA LEU A 132 19.80 -2.30 12.58
C LEU A 132 20.64 -1.15 13.12
N MET A 133 21.31 -0.43 12.22
CA MET A 133 21.77 0.92 12.56
C MET A 133 20.56 1.88 12.63
N LYS A 134 20.69 3.00 13.32
CA LYS A 134 19.67 4.04 13.39
C LYS A 134 19.27 4.55 11.99
N GLU A 135 20.23 4.70 11.09
CA GLU A 135 20.01 5.08 9.69
C GLU A 135 19.24 3.99 8.92
N GLU A 136 19.48 2.72 9.22
CA GLU A 136 18.73 1.62 8.59
C GLU A 136 17.27 1.58 9.04
N LEU A 137 16.99 2.03 10.28
CA LEU A 137 15.62 2.13 10.77
C LEU A 137 14.83 3.20 10.00
N ILE A 138 15.41 4.37 9.73
CA ILE A 138 14.70 5.42 8.97
C ILE A 138 14.46 4.99 7.53
N ASP A 139 15.40 4.30 6.90
CA ASP A 139 15.23 3.69 5.58
C ASP A 139 14.09 2.65 5.56
N TYR A 140 14.03 1.83 6.61
CA TYR A 140 12.95 0.85 6.80
C TYR A 140 11.59 1.55 6.92
N ILE A 141 11.46 2.53 7.82
CA ILE A 141 10.22 3.29 8.03
C ILE A 141 9.76 3.96 6.73
N THR A 142 10.68 4.62 6.02
CA THR A 142 10.40 5.33 4.77
C THR A 142 9.84 4.37 3.72
N SER A 143 10.46 3.19 3.61
CA SER A 143 10.01 2.15 2.67
C SER A 143 8.62 1.62 3.03
N LEU A 144 8.35 1.35 4.32
CA LEU A 144 7.02 0.90 4.75
C LEU A 144 5.94 1.94 4.49
N ASN A 145 6.25 3.22 4.72
CA ASN A 145 5.34 4.34 4.45
C ASN A 145 5.01 4.44 2.95
N ALA A 146 5.99 4.25 2.07
CA ALA A 146 5.75 4.22 0.63
C ALA A 146 4.77 3.10 0.26
N VAL A 147 4.97 1.88 0.77
CA VAL A 147 4.07 0.75 0.53
C VAL A 147 2.65 1.03 1.02
N TYR A 148 2.52 1.62 2.21
CA TYR A 148 1.22 1.98 2.78
C TYR A 148 0.48 2.98 1.89
N ARG A 149 1.15 4.07 1.48
CA ARG A 149 0.58 5.11 0.62
C ARG A 149 0.19 4.60 -0.76
N GLU A 150 1.01 3.75 -1.38
CA GLU A 150 0.68 3.14 -2.66
C GLU A 150 -0.58 2.28 -2.58
N ASN A 151 -0.73 1.48 -1.53
CA ASN A 151 -1.93 0.69 -1.30
C ASN A 151 -3.18 1.57 -1.07
N GLU A 152 -3.03 2.68 -0.35
CA GLU A 152 -4.11 3.66 -0.15
C GLU A 152 -4.53 4.31 -1.48
N ILE A 153 -3.57 4.74 -2.30
CA ILE A 153 -3.82 5.28 -3.64
C ILE A 153 -4.54 4.24 -4.51
N GLN A 154 -4.06 2.99 -4.55
CA GLN A 154 -4.72 1.93 -5.32
C GLN A 154 -6.15 1.68 -4.87
N ARG A 155 -6.44 1.70 -3.57
CA ARG A 155 -7.81 1.56 -3.05
C ARG A 155 -8.69 2.73 -3.47
N ASN A 156 -8.18 3.95 -3.36
CA ASN A 156 -8.89 5.15 -3.76
C ASN A 156 -9.16 5.16 -5.27
N LEU A 157 -8.23 4.67 -6.10
CA LEU A 157 -8.41 4.53 -7.54
C LEU A 157 -9.40 3.43 -7.89
N ASN A 158 -9.33 2.25 -7.23
CA ASN A 158 -10.25 1.14 -7.48
C ASN A 158 -11.69 1.41 -6.99
N GLY A 159 -11.85 2.26 -5.97
CA GLY A 159 -13.16 2.75 -5.51
C GLY A 159 -13.80 3.78 -6.44
N VAL A 160 -13.03 4.31 -7.40
CA VAL A 160 -13.51 5.23 -8.43
C VAL A 160 -13.85 4.41 -9.68
N SER A 161 -14.97 3.69 -9.64
CA SER A 161 -15.71 3.37 -10.87
C SER A 161 -16.41 4.64 -11.38
N LYS A 162 -15.67 5.74 -11.56
CA LYS A 162 -16.18 6.89 -12.30
C LYS A 162 -15.55 6.80 -13.67
N GLY A 163 -16.38 6.52 -14.67
CA GLY A 163 -16.01 6.77 -16.05
C GLY A 163 -15.29 8.10 -16.12
N PHE A 164 -14.19 8.14 -16.87
CA PHE A 164 -13.22 9.24 -16.96
C PHE A 164 -13.81 10.60 -17.36
N ILE A 165 -15.14 10.71 -17.44
CA ILE A 165 -15.91 11.88 -17.84
C ILE A 165 -17.05 12.03 -16.81
N ARG A 166 -17.07 13.14 -16.08
CA ARG A 166 -18.21 13.52 -15.21
C ARG A 166 -19.46 13.63 -16.07
N LYS A 167 -20.65 13.39 -15.49
CA LYS A 167 -21.92 13.55 -16.22
C LYS A 167 -22.00 14.90 -16.95
N SER A 168 -21.59 15.99 -16.29
CA SER A 168 -21.52 17.32 -16.87
C SER A 168 -20.57 17.42 -18.08
N GLU A 169 -19.41 16.77 -18.02
CA GLU A 169 -18.42 16.77 -19.10
C GLU A 169 -18.92 15.94 -20.29
N ARG A 170 -19.63 14.84 -20.02
CA ARG A 170 -20.25 13.98 -21.04
C ARG A 170 -21.39 14.71 -21.74
N ASP A 171 -22.24 15.36 -20.97
CA ASP A 171 -23.39 16.09 -21.49
C ASP A 171 -22.91 17.33 -22.30
N ALA A 172 -21.81 17.97 -21.88
CA ALA A 172 -21.15 19.03 -22.65
C ALA A 172 -20.55 18.53 -23.97
N LEU A 173 -19.85 17.38 -23.96
CA LEU A 173 -19.28 16.77 -25.16
C LEU A 173 -20.38 16.34 -26.15
N TYR A 174 -21.48 15.78 -25.64
CA TYR A 174 -22.64 15.42 -26.46
C TYR A 174 -23.26 16.65 -27.11
N LEU A 175 -23.45 17.74 -26.36
CA LEU A 175 -23.96 19.00 -26.89
C LEU A 175 -23.05 19.59 -27.98
N GLN A 176 -21.72 19.58 -27.78
CA GLN A 176 -20.75 20.00 -28.80
C GLN A 176 -20.85 19.17 -30.07
N THR A 177 -21.01 17.85 -29.93
CA THR A 177 -21.18 16.93 -31.06
C THR A 177 -22.44 17.25 -31.86
N LEU A 178 -23.57 17.53 -31.18
CA LEU A 178 -24.81 17.93 -31.84
C LEU A 178 -24.65 19.24 -32.62
N TYR A 179 -23.91 20.22 -32.09
CA TYR A 179 -23.63 21.46 -32.82
C TYR A 179 -22.80 21.23 -34.08
N ILE A 180 -21.80 20.35 -34.01
CA ILE A 180 -20.98 19.97 -35.18
C ILE A 180 -21.88 19.32 -36.25
N TRP A 181 -22.74 18.38 -35.86
CA TRP A 181 -23.65 17.73 -36.80
C TRP A 181 -24.71 18.68 -37.37
N ALA A 182 -25.20 19.64 -36.59
CA ALA A 182 -26.11 20.67 -37.08
C ALA A 182 -25.44 21.53 -38.15
N ASN A 183 -24.20 21.96 -37.94
CA ASN A 183 -23.42 22.70 -38.93
C ASN A 183 -23.19 21.87 -40.20
N GLN A 184 -22.83 20.60 -40.05
CA GLN A 184 -22.65 19.69 -41.18
C GLN A 184 -23.96 19.48 -41.98
N ALA A 185 -25.11 19.43 -41.29
CA ALA A 185 -26.42 19.35 -41.95
C ALA A 185 -26.72 20.63 -42.74
N LEU A 186 -26.37 21.80 -42.22
CA LEU A 186 -26.49 23.08 -42.94
C LEU A 186 -25.58 23.12 -44.18
N ASP A 187 -24.33 22.68 -44.05
CA ASP A 187 -23.37 22.61 -45.17
C ASP A 187 -23.91 21.69 -46.29
N ASN A 188 -24.54 20.57 -45.91
CA ASN A 188 -25.15 19.62 -46.83
C ASN A 188 -26.56 20.02 -47.31
N LYS A 189 -27.12 21.13 -46.83
CA LYS A 189 -28.51 21.57 -47.07
C LYS A 189 -29.56 20.50 -46.69
N ASP A 190 -29.25 19.65 -45.71
CA ASP A 190 -30.17 18.64 -45.19
C ASP A 190 -31.05 19.24 -44.08
N ILE A 191 -32.18 19.79 -44.49
CA ILE A 191 -33.14 20.46 -43.60
C ILE A 191 -33.71 19.49 -42.56
N LYS A 192 -33.98 18.23 -42.95
CA LYS A 192 -34.59 17.24 -42.05
C LYS A 192 -33.63 16.86 -40.93
N ALA A 193 -32.36 16.63 -41.27
CA ALA A 193 -31.33 16.35 -40.27
C ALA A 193 -31.12 17.55 -39.34
N PHE A 194 -31.07 18.78 -39.89
CA PHE A 194 -30.89 19.99 -39.10
C PHE A 194 -32.03 20.22 -38.09
N GLU A 195 -33.28 20.07 -38.51
CA GLU A 195 -34.45 20.22 -37.63
C GLU A 195 -34.45 19.19 -36.50
N LEU A 196 -34.14 17.93 -36.81
CA LEU A 196 -34.09 16.85 -35.84
C LEU A 196 -33.01 17.08 -34.78
N ILE A 197 -31.80 17.44 -35.21
CA ILE A 197 -30.68 17.76 -34.30
C ILE A 197 -30.99 19.00 -33.47
N SER A 198 -31.58 20.04 -34.07
CA SER A 198 -31.97 21.26 -33.37
C SER A 198 -33.01 21.01 -32.28
N SER A 199 -33.96 20.11 -32.53
CA SER A 199 -34.96 19.71 -31.53
C SER A 199 -34.32 18.99 -30.33
N GLU A 200 -33.28 18.19 -30.59
CA GLU A 200 -32.56 17.46 -29.56
C GLU A 200 -31.69 18.39 -28.71
N ILE A 201 -30.99 19.35 -29.34
CA ILE A 201 -30.27 20.42 -28.63
C ILE A 201 -31.21 21.19 -27.70
N LYS A 202 -32.43 21.52 -28.16
CA LYS A 202 -33.42 22.24 -27.37
C LYS A 202 -33.85 21.45 -26.13
N LYS A 203 -34.17 20.16 -26.29
CA LYS A 203 -34.53 19.28 -25.16
C LYS A 203 -33.42 19.17 -24.12
N ILE A 204 -32.16 19.12 -24.54
CA ILE A 204 -31.02 19.03 -23.62
C ILE A 204 -30.86 20.33 -22.84
N LYS A 205 -31.01 21.48 -23.50
CA LYS A 205 -30.95 22.80 -22.83
C LYS A 205 -32.09 23.05 -21.85
N GLU A 206 -33.26 22.45 -22.08
CA GLU A 206 -34.41 22.54 -21.16
C GLU A 206 -34.26 21.64 -19.91
N ASN A 207 -33.34 20.65 -19.94
CA ASN A 207 -33.12 19.68 -18.87
C ASN A 207 -31.76 19.84 -18.14
N LEU A 208 -31.00 20.89 -18.48
CA LEU A 208 -29.75 21.31 -17.82
C LEU A 208 -30.04 22.36 -16.76
#